data_AF-F5YHR6-F1
#
_entry.id   AF-F5YHR6-F1
#
_cell.length_a   1.000
_cell.length_b   1.000
_cell.length_c   1.000
_cell.angle_alpha   90.00
_cell.angle_beta   90.00
_cell.angle_gamma   90.00
#
_symmetry.space_group_name_H-M   'P 1'
#
loop_
_entity.id
_entity.type
_entity.pdbx_description
1 polymer ?
#
loop_
_entity_poly.entity_id
_entity_poly.type
_entity_poly.pdbx_seq_one_letter_code
_entity_poly.pdbx_strand_id
1 'polypeptide(L)'
;MKDKINGGIMKKYGLIAFFFFSIILSCENLNTDLPNTDILKYQTPTGFEFPVNTETVDIYNCLISAGLNNNSENIITAGSKYEITQSAVLNGINTTDTKTRNIDKIQITYEESGPQIHEYGIILIFDDGSTDFYSYLPQAENKLTLHCHFYYKWQRQTTNVWKNDKTTGKLILNL
;
A
#
# COMPACT_ATOMS: atom_id res chain seq x y z
N MET A 1 69.36 23.68 -19.96
CA MET A 1 68.63 23.82 -18.68
C MET A 1 67.24 24.38 -19.04
N LYS A 2 66.17 23.82 -18.45
CA LYS A 2 64.72 24.04 -18.71
C LYS A 2 64.11 23.21 -19.84
N ASP A 3 62.95 22.55 -19.70
CA ASP A 3 62.18 22.11 -18.54
C ASP A 3 61.25 20.97 -19.00
N LYS A 4 61.23 19.86 -18.25
CA LYS A 4 60.25 18.77 -18.35
C LYS A 4 58.95 19.22 -17.70
N ILE A 5 58.02 19.86 -18.40
CA ILE A 5 56.66 20.04 -17.87
C ILE A 5 55.70 20.10 -19.06
N ASN A 6 55.00 19.00 -19.37
CA ASN A 6 53.73 19.07 -20.13
C ASN A 6 52.93 17.75 -20.17
N GLY A 7 53.46 16.62 -19.68
CA GLY A 7 52.72 15.35 -19.65
C GLY A 7 51.78 15.14 -18.46
N GLY A 8 51.92 15.93 -17.39
CA GLY A 8 51.19 15.73 -16.12
C GLY A 8 49.85 16.46 -16.02
N ILE A 9 49.60 17.44 -16.89
CA ILE A 9 48.44 18.34 -16.79
C ILE A 9 47.24 17.76 -17.54
N MET A 10 47.44 17.19 -18.75
CA MET A 10 46.36 16.55 -19.52
C MET A 10 45.77 15.30 -18.84
N LYS A 11 46.57 14.53 -18.08
CA LYS A 11 46.08 13.35 -17.34
C LYS A 11 45.23 13.71 -16.12
N LYS A 12 45.44 14.88 -15.51
CA LYS A 12 44.68 15.33 -14.33
C LYS A 12 43.26 15.79 -14.68
N TYR A 13 43.07 16.47 -15.81
CA TYR A 13 41.75 16.98 -16.20
C TYR A 13 40.83 15.89 -16.78
N GLY A 14 41.37 14.87 -17.45
CA GLY A 14 40.58 13.72 -17.92
C GLY A 14 39.98 12.89 -16.77
N LEU A 15 40.73 12.73 -15.67
CA LEU A 15 40.26 11.99 -14.50
C LEU A 15 39.14 12.72 -13.73
N ILE A 16 39.21 14.05 -13.67
CA ILE A 16 38.21 14.91 -13.00
C ILE A 16 36.91 14.92 -13.80
N ALA A 17 36.98 15.04 -15.13
CA ALA A 17 35.79 14.99 -15.99
C ALA A 17 35.07 13.64 -15.92
N PHE A 18 35.82 12.53 -15.83
CA PHE A 18 35.26 11.19 -15.65
C PHE A 18 34.55 11.05 -14.29
N PHE A 19 35.13 11.60 -13.22
CA PHE A 19 34.54 11.56 -11.87
C PHE A 19 33.19 12.28 -11.80
N PHE A 20 33.05 13.45 -12.42
CA PHE A 20 31.77 14.17 -12.47
C PHE A 20 30.72 13.46 -13.33
N PHE A 21 31.13 12.80 -14.43
CA PHE A 21 30.20 12.01 -15.26
C PHE A 21 29.69 10.77 -14.52
N SER A 22 30.54 10.11 -13.73
CA SER A 22 30.14 8.97 -12.89
C SER A 22 29.21 9.35 -11.73
N ILE A 23 29.36 10.54 -11.14
CA ILE A 23 28.46 11.01 -10.06
C ILE A 23 27.03 11.23 -10.57
N ILE A 24 26.86 11.68 -11.83
CA ILE A 24 25.54 11.90 -12.44
C ILE A 24 24.88 10.56 -12.81
N LEU A 25 25.66 9.56 -13.22
CA LEU A 25 25.17 8.21 -13.56
C LEU A 25 24.80 7.35 -12.32
N SER A 26 25.24 7.75 -11.12
CA SER A 26 24.86 7.11 -9.85
C SER A 26 23.66 7.77 -9.16
N CYS A 27 22.91 8.64 -9.86
CA CYS A 27 21.53 8.89 -9.47
C CYS A 27 20.74 7.58 -9.66
N GLU A 28 20.71 6.75 -8.62
CA GLU A 28 19.70 5.71 -8.48
C GLU A 28 18.36 6.39 -8.70
N ASN A 29 17.69 6.10 -9.83
CA ASN A 29 16.32 6.53 -10.06
C ASN A 29 15.48 5.83 -8.99
N LEU A 30 15.25 6.54 -7.90
CA LEU A 30 14.31 6.17 -6.85
C LEU A 30 12.94 6.06 -7.51
N ASN A 31 12.53 4.83 -7.81
CA ASN A 31 11.17 4.58 -8.26
C ASN A 31 10.24 4.89 -7.07
N THR A 32 9.55 6.02 -7.15
CA THR A 32 8.54 6.45 -6.16
C THR A 32 7.14 6.02 -6.56
N ASP A 33 6.98 5.42 -7.74
CA ASP A 33 5.67 5.04 -8.24
C ASP A 33 5.17 3.82 -7.46
N LEU A 34 3.85 3.79 -7.27
CA LEU A 34 3.16 2.64 -6.70
C LEU A 34 3.40 1.40 -7.59
N PRO A 35 3.56 0.21 -6.99
CA PRO A 35 3.58 -1.04 -7.74
C PRO A 35 2.31 -1.15 -8.58
N ASN A 36 2.45 -1.60 -9.82
CA ASN A 36 1.30 -1.82 -10.69
C ASN A 36 0.57 -3.12 -10.30
N THR A 37 -0.76 -3.10 -10.36
CA THR A 37 -1.62 -4.23 -10.06
C THR A 37 -2.34 -4.68 -11.33
N ASP A 38 -2.36 -5.99 -11.59
CA ASP A 38 -3.25 -6.57 -12.60
C ASP A 38 -4.69 -6.59 -12.06
N ILE A 39 -5.45 -5.54 -12.35
CA ILE A 39 -6.82 -5.34 -11.85
C ILE A 39 -7.76 -6.47 -12.29
N LEU A 40 -7.56 -7.01 -13.50
CA LEU A 40 -8.43 -8.06 -14.06
C LEU A 40 -8.40 -9.35 -13.23
N LYS A 41 -7.31 -9.57 -12.48
CA LYS A 41 -7.16 -10.70 -11.57
C LYS A 41 -8.23 -10.71 -10.46
N TYR A 42 -8.67 -9.53 -10.02
CA TYR A 42 -9.57 -9.37 -8.88
C TYR A 42 -10.98 -8.95 -9.30
N GLN A 43 -11.17 -8.58 -10.57
CA GLN A 43 -12.44 -8.06 -11.05
C GLN A 43 -13.52 -9.14 -11.11
N THR A 44 -14.72 -8.78 -10.63
CA THR A 44 -15.94 -9.58 -10.74
C THR A 44 -17.00 -8.80 -11.54
N PRO A 45 -18.11 -9.42 -11.97
CA PRO A 45 -19.17 -8.70 -12.68
C PRO A 45 -19.79 -7.54 -11.91
N THR A 46 -19.69 -7.55 -10.58
CA THR A 46 -20.32 -6.57 -9.68
C THR A 46 -19.32 -5.74 -8.89
N GLY A 47 -18.01 -5.90 -9.10
CA GLY A 47 -16.97 -5.20 -8.35
C GLY A 47 -15.67 -5.99 -8.28
N PHE A 48 -15.23 -6.34 -7.06
CA PHE A 48 -13.96 -7.04 -6.83
C PHE A 48 -14.06 -8.14 -5.77
N GLU A 49 -13.25 -9.19 -5.94
CA GLU A 49 -13.03 -10.24 -4.96
C GLU A 49 -11.53 -10.41 -4.72
N PHE A 50 -11.13 -10.26 -3.45
CA PHE A 50 -9.76 -10.39 -3.01
C PHE A 50 -9.64 -11.62 -2.09
N PRO A 51 -8.86 -12.64 -2.47
CA PRO A 51 -8.63 -13.80 -1.63
C PRO A 51 -7.84 -13.43 -0.35
N VAL A 52 -7.76 -14.39 0.57
CA VAL A 52 -6.86 -14.30 1.72
C VAL A 52 -5.42 -14.07 1.24
N ASN A 53 -4.67 -13.27 1.98
CA ASN A 53 -3.30 -12.86 1.68
C ASN A 53 -3.13 -11.93 0.46
N THR A 54 -4.19 -11.21 0.07
CA THR A 54 -4.07 -10.17 -0.97
C THR A 54 -3.29 -8.98 -0.43
N GLU A 55 -2.38 -8.43 -1.22
CA GLU A 55 -1.62 -7.24 -0.84
C GLU A 55 -2.53 -6.00 -0.79
N THR A 56 -2.36 -5.16 0.23
CA THR A 56 -3.17 -3.94 0.40
C THR A 56 -3.03 -2.97 -0.76
N VAL A 57 -1.87 -2.95 -1.44
CA VAL A 57 -1.66 -2.15 -2.65
C VAL A 57 -2.53 -2.59 -3.81
N ASP A 58 -2.78 -3.89 -3.95
CA ASP A 58 -3.64 -4.42 -5.00
C ASP A 58 -5.09 -3.98 -4.79
N ILE A 59 -5.54 -4.04 -3.54
CA ILE A 59 -6.87 -3.57 -3.15
C ILE A 59 -6.99 -2.09 -3.48
N TYR A 60 -6.01 -1.27 -3.06
CA TYR A 60 -6.02 0.16 -3.38
C TYR A 60 -6.11 0.45 -4.87
N ASN A 61 -5.21 -0.15 -5.65
CA ASN A 61 -5.14 0.10 -7.09
C ASN A 61 -6.46 -0.30 -7.77
N CYS A 62 -7.10 -1.40 -7.35
CA CYS A 62 -8.44 -1.77 -7.81
C CYS A 62 -9.49 -0.71 -7.44
N LEU A 63 -9.49 -0.19 -6.21
CA LEU A 63 -10.45 0.84 -5.77
C LEU A 63 -10.29 2.15 -6.56
N ILE A 64 -9.06 2.63 -6.75
CA ILE A 64 -8.79 3.81 -7.58
C ILE A 64 -9.20 3.58 -9.03
N SER A 65 -8.93 2.38 -9.58
CA SER A 65 -9.34 2.05 -10.94
C SER A 65 -10.86 2.05 -11.15
N ALA A 66 -11.62 1.78 -10.09
CA ALA A 66 -13.08 1.88 -10.08
C ALA A 66 -13.60 3.31 -9.85
N GLY A 67 -12.70 4.31 -9.76
CA GLY A 67 -13.07 5.72 -9.65
C GLY A 67 -13.32 6.22 -8.22
N LEU A 68 -12.96 5.44 -7.19
CA LEU A 68 -12.98 5.93 -5.82
C LEU A 68 -11.82 6.92 -5.63
N ASN A 69 -12.07 7.99 -4.89
CA ASN A 69 -11.11 9.08 -4.72
C ASN A 69 -10.52 9.12 -3.32
N ASN A 70 -9.29 9.64 -3.21
CA ASN A 70 -8.67 9.93 -1.93
C ASN A 70 -9.48 10.98 -1.16
N ASN A 71 -9.56 10.80 0.15
CA ASN A 71 -10.27 11.64 1.11
C ASN A 71 -11.78 11.76 0.85
N SER A 72 -12.36 10.79 0.15
CA SER A 72 -13.81 10.67 0.00
C SER A 72 -14.34 9.42 0.70
N GLU A 73 -15.56 9.55 1.19
CA GLU A 73 -16.35 8.45 1.67
C GLU A 73 -17.17 7.90 0.51
N ASN A 74 -17.08 6.59 0.28
CA ASN A 74 -17.80 5.92 -0.79
C ASN A 74 -18.75 4.91 -0.15
N ILE A 75 -20.06 5.18 -0.26
CA ILE A 75 -21.10 4.25 0.19
C ILE A 75 -21.14 3.09 -0.79
N ILE A 76 -21.15 1.86 -0.27
CA ILE A 76 -21.04 0.66 -1.09
C ILE A 76 -22.40 -0.04 -1.18
N THR A 77 -22.59 -0.70 -2.33
CA THR A 77 -23.74 -1.55 -2.59
C THR A 77 -23.82 -2.74 -1.64
N ALA A 78 -25.05 -3.21 -1.39
CA ALA A 78 -25.30 -4.36 -0.53
C ALA A 78 -24.55 -5.63 -0.98
N GLY A 79 -24.14 -6.45 -0.02
CA GLY A 79 -23.45 -7.73 -0.27
C GLY A 79 -21.93 -7.67 -0.19
N SER A 80 -21.34 -6.49 -0.01
CA SER A 80 -19.93 -6.32 0.31
C SER A 80 -19.62 -6.87 1.71
N LYS A 81 -18.55 -7.65 1.84
CA LYS A 81 -18.24 -8.38 3.08
C LYS A 81 -16.77 -8.74 3.23
N TYR A 82 -16.38 -8.96 4.47
CA TYR A 82 -15.08 -9.51 4.86
C TYR A 82 -15.27 -10.81 5.65
N GLU A 83 -14.52 -11.85 5.29
CA GLU A 83 -14.65 -13.20 5.84
C GLU A 83 -13.29 -13.71 6.35
N ILE A 84 -13.20 -14.00 7.65
CA ILE A 84 -12.04 -14.64 8.26
C ILE A 84 -12.41 -16.08 8.61
N THR A 85 -11.66 -17.05 8.10
CA THR A 85 -11.81 -18.46 8.46
C THR A 85 -10.61 -18.91 9.28
N GLN A 86 -10.86 -19.48 10.46
CA GLN A 86 -9.84 -20.09 11.30
C GLN A 86 -10.08 -21.59 11.37
N SER A 87 -8.99 -22.35 11.38
CA SER A 87 -9.01 -23.81 11.48
C SER A 87 -8.22 -24.25 12.69
N ALA A 88 -8.74 -25.20 13.46
CA ALA A 88 -8.08 -25.79 14.61
C ALA A 88 -8.34 -27.29 14.68
N VAL A 89 -7.41 -28.06 15.25
CA VAL A 89 -7.60 -29.49 15.50
C VAL A 89 -8.04 -29.68 16.94
N LEU A 90 -9.28 -30.12 17.15
CA LEU A 90 -9.85 -30.41 18.46
C LEU A 90 -10.07 -31.91 18.57
N ASN A 91 -9.37 -32.56 19.51
CA ASN A 91 -9.44 -34.02 19.71
C ASN A 91 -9.21 -34.85 18.43
N GLY A 92 -8.29 -34.39 17.55
CA GLY A 92 -7.98 -35.05 16.28
C GLY A 92 -8.95 -34.74 15.13
N ILE A 93 -9.96 -33.90 15.35
CA ILE A 93 -10.91 -33.46 14.33
C ILE A 93 -10.58 -32.04 13.90
N ASN A 94 -10.38 -31.82 12.60
CA ASN A 94 -10.28 -30.48 12.03
C ASN A 94 -11.63 -29.78 12.14
N THR A 95 -11.66 -28.70 12.93
CA THR A 95 -12.81 -27.81 13.08
C THR A 95 -12.49 -26.48 12.43
N THR A 96 -13.42 -25.95 11.65
CA THR A 96 -13.30 -24.66 10.96
C THR A 96 -14.42 -23.73 11.40
N ASP A 97 -14.08 -22.49 11.73
CA ASP A 97 -15.04 -21.44 12.04
C ASP A 97 -14.82 -20.23 11.13
N THR A 98 -15.90 -19.65 10.61
CA THR A 98 -15.86 -18.51 9.69
C THR A 98 -16.67 -17.37 10.28
N LYS A 99 -16.03 -16.22 10.47
CA LYS A 99 -16.67 -14.97 10.87
C LYS A 99 -16.82 -14.06 9.66
N THR A 100 -18.03 -13.59 9.43
CA THR A 100 -18.38 -12.67 8.34
C THR A 100 -18.82 -11.32 8.90
N ARG A 101 -18.35 -10.24 8.27
CA ARG A 101 -18.75 -8.87 8.56
C ARG A 101 -19.16 -8.16 7.27
N ASN A 102 -20.25 -7.41 7.31
CA ASN A 102 -20.70 -6.65 6.15
C ASN A 102 -19.96 -5.31 6.09
N ILE A 103 -19.62 -4.89 4.88
CA ILE A 103 -18.98 -3.60 4.62
C ILE A 103 -20.04 -2.69 4.02
N ASP A 104 -20.28 -1.54 4.64
CA ASP A 104 -21.24 -0.55 4.18
C ASP A 104 -20.57 0.66 3.52
N LYS A 105 -19.30 0.88 3.84
CA LYS A 105 -18.55 2.07 3.42
C LYS A 105 -17.08 1.77 3.21
N ILE A 106 -16.50 2.41 2.20
CA ILE A 106 -15.04 2.53 2.01
C ILE A 106 -14.65 3.98 2.19
N GLN A 107 -13.56 4.19 2.90
CA GLN A 107 -12.89 5.47 3.00
C GLN A 107 -11.41 5.28 2.62
N ILE A 108 -10.98 6.02 1.60
CA ILE A 108 -9.58 6.06 1.18
C ILE A 108 -9.01 7.34 1.79
N THR A 109 -8.04 7.22 2.70
CA THR A 109 -7.47 8.36 3.42
C THR A 109 -5.98 8.50 3.14
N TYR A 110 -5.54 9.74 2.93
CA TYR A 110 -4.13 10.06 2.90
C TYR A 110 -3.66 10.45 4.31
N GLU A 111 -2.62 9.79 4.82
CA GLU A 111 -2.00 10.14 6.09
C GLU A 111 -0.51 10.44 5.90
N GLU A 112 -0.13 11.67 6.18
CA GLU A 112 1.27 12.08 6.20
C GLU A 112 1.79 12.01 7.63
N SER A 113 2.83 11.21 7.85
CA SER A 113 3.48 11.11 9.15
C SER A 113 4.79 11.89 9.14
N GLY A 114 5.18 12.42 10.31
CA GLY A 114 6.44 13.16 10.48
C GLY A 114 7.67 12.33 10.04
N PRO A 115 8.82 12.97 9.82
CA PRO A 115 10.00 12.32 9.26
C PRO A 115 10.51 11.22 10.19
N GLN A 116 10.13 9.98 9.91
CA GLN A 116 10.68 8.77 10.51
C GLN A 116 11.50 8.04 9.44
N ILE A 117 12.67 7.57 9.83
CA ILE A 117 13.50 6.74 8.95
C ILE A 117 12.68 5.45 8.72
N HIS A 118 12.38 5.13 7.44
CA HIS A 118 11.85 3.86 6.88
C HIS A 118 10.45 3.89 6.23
N GLU A 119 10.43 3.89 4.89
CA GLU A 119 9.46 3.21 3.99
C GLU A 119 8.02 3.78 3.84
N TYR A 120 7.50 3.72 2.60
CA TYR A 120 6.11 4.00 2.24
C TYR A 120 5.25 2.75 2.47
N GLY A 121 3.97 2.93 2.83
CA GLY A 121 3.08 1.78 3.06
C GLY A 121 1.61 2.09 2.81
N ILE A 122 0.89 1.05 2.40
CA ILE A 122 -0.58 1.06 2.28
C ILE A 122 -1.11 0.10 3.33
N ILE A 123 -1.97 0.60 4.23
CA ILE A 123 -2.54 -0.19 5.31
C ILE A 123 -4.05 -0.24 5.14
N LEU A 124 -4.60 -1.44 5.25
CA LEU A 124 -6.04 -1.66 5.23
C LEU A 124 -6.51 -1.91 6.67
N ILE A 125 -7.40 -1.06 7.16
CA ILE A 125 -7.96 -1.12 8.50
C ILE A 125 -9.47 -1.36 8.37
N PHE A 126 -9.98 -2.27 9.18
CA PHE A 126 -11.41 -2.52 9.32
C PHE A 126 -11.87 -1.85 10.63
N ASP A 127 -12.66 -0.79 10.53
CA ASP A 127 -13.23 -0.10 11.69
C ASP A 127 -14.70 -0.51 11.86
N ASP A 128 -15.05 -0.96 13.06
CA ASP A 128 -16.41 -1.34 13.45
C ASP A 128 -17.17 -0.20 14.16
N GLY A 129 -16.61 1.01 14.15
CA GLY A 129 -17.13 2.18 14.84
C GLY A 129 -16.91 2.16 16.35
N SER A 130 -16.15 1.18 16.89
CA SER A 130 -15.84 1.13 18.33
C SER A 130 -14.68 2.04 18.73
N THR A 131 -13.89 2.50 17.76
CA THR A 131 -12.67 3.32 17.97
C THR A 131 -12.82 4.80 17.64
N ASP A 132 -13.97 5.24 17.16
CA ASP A 132 -14.19 6.66 16.87
C ASP A 132 -14.33 7.46 18.17
N PHE A 133 -13.31 8.29 18.44
CA PHE A 133 -13.33 9.37 19.45
C PHE A 133 -14.47 10.40 19.22
N TYR A 134 -15.28 10.24 18.16
CA TYR A 134 -16.32 11.16 17.70
C TYR A 134 -17.67 10.53 17.27
N SER A 135 -17.95 9.24 17.51
CA SER A 135 -19.22 8.66 17.03
C SER A 135 -20.38 8.83 18.03
N TYR A 136 -21.26 9.81 17.78
CA TYR A 136 -22.61 9.93 18.39
C TYR A 136 -23.70 9.15 17.60
N LEU A 137 -23.31 8.27 16.68
CA LEU A 137 -24.26 7.50 15.86
C LEU A 137 -24.55 6.12 16.47
N PRO A 138 -25.80 5.62 16.37
CA PRO A 138 -26.16 4.32 16.89
C PRO A 138 -25.36 3.22 16.19
N GLN A 139 -24.65 2.41 16.98
CA GLN A 139 -23.89 1.25 16.51
C GLN A 139 -24.86 0.29 15.79
N ALA A 140 -24.72 0.18 14.47
CA ALA A 140 -25.38 -0.89 13.73
C ALA A 140 -24.50 -2.14 13.88
N GLU A 141 -24.87 -3.02 14.82
CA GLU A 141 -24.21 -4.31 15.00
C GLU A 141 -24.05 -5.00 13.63
N ASN A 142 -22.80 -5.29 13.25
CA ASN A 142 -22.38 -5.99 12.01
C ASN A 142 -22.05 -5.16 10.76
N LYS A 143 -21.86 -3.84 10.86
CA LYS A 143 -21.33 -3.03 9.75
C LYS A 143 -19.89 -2.58 10.02
N LEU A 144 -19.06 -2.59 8.97
CA LEU A 144 -17.67 -2.14 9.00
C LEU A 144 -17.43 -1.03 7.97
N THR A 145 -16.71 0.01 8.39
CA THR A 145 -16.05 0.92 7.45
C THR A 145 -14.67 0.36 7.11
N LEU A 146 -14.39 0.24 5.82
CA LEU A 146 -13.07 -0.13 5.31
C LEU A 146 -12.23 1.12 5.11
N HIS A 147 -11.19 1.29 5.93
CA HIS A 147 -10.23 2.38 5.82
C HIS A 147 -8.99 1.91 5.06
N CYS A 148 -8.70 2.56 3.93
CA CYS A 148 -7.47 2.34 3.18
C CYS A 148 -6.56 3.55 3.37
N HIS A 149 -5.52 3.39 4.20
CA HIS A 149 -4.61 4.47 4.59
C HIS A 149 -3.33 4.44 3.74
N PHE A 150 -3.00 5.59 3.16
CA PHE A 150 -1.74 5.82 2.42
C PHE A 150 -0.77 6.55 3.31
N TYR A 151 0.28 5.86 3.76
CA TYR A 151 1.33 6.46 4.58
C TYR A 151 2.50 6.91 3.72
N TYR A 152 2.68 8.23 3.68
CA TYR A 152 3.89 8.83 3.14
C TYR A 152 4.89 9.07 4.27
N LYS A 153 6.09 8.50 4.11
CA LYS A 153 7.22 8.80 4.98
C LYS A 153 8.30 9.49 4.16
N TRP A 154 8.66 10.70 4.58
CA TRP A 154 9.71 11.50 3.97
C TRP A 154 11.05 10.76 4.02
N GLN A 155 11.63 10.44 2.86
CA GLN A 155 12.92 9.75 2.79
C GLN A 155 14.11 10.70 2.61
N ARG A 156 15.17 10.41 3.38
CA ARG A 156 16.56 10.65 3.02
C ARG A 156 17.35 9.32 3.13
N GLN A 157 16.95 8.25 2.41
CA GLN A 157 17.81 7.09 2.09
C GLN A 157 17.18 6.05 1.13
N THR A 158 17.57 6.17 -0.15
CA THR A 158 18.03 5.16 -1.15
C THR A 158 17.34 3.81 -1.41
N THR A 159 16.36 3.32 -0.64
CA THR A 159 15.64 2.08 -1.01
C THR A 159 14.14 2.23 -0.83
N ASN A 160 13.46 2.75 -1.85
CA ASN A 160 12.00 2.76 -1.92
C ASN A 160 11.49 1.32 -2.09
N VAL A 161 11.35 0.59 -0.99
CA VAL A 161 10.63 -0.69 -0.96
C VAL A 161 9.24 -0.40 -0.40
N TRP A 162 8.21 -0.78 -1.15
CA TRP A 162 6.82 -0.68 -0.70
C TRP A 162 6.54 -1.75 0.37
N LYS A 163 6.07 -1.31 1.54
CA LYS A 163 5.52 -2.21 2.55
C LYS A 163 4.02 -2.37 2.33
N ASN A 164 3.66 -3.56 1.88
CA ASN A 164 2.27 -3.95 1.65
C ASN A 164 1.91 -5.02 2.68
N ASP A 165 1.02 -4.67 3.61
CA ASP A 165 0.39 -5.68 4.44
C ASP A 165 -0.47 -6.59 3.56
N LYS A 166 -0.82 -7.77 4.10
CA LYS A 166 -1.68 -8.73 3.43
C LYS A 166 -2.95 -8.92 4.22
N THR A 167 -4.08 -9.06 3.52
CA THR A 167 -5.36 -9.33 4.18
C THR A 167 -5.33 -10.68 4.88
N THR A 168 -5.88 -10.74 6.09
CA THR A 168 -6.01 -11.98 6.86
C THR A 168 -7.25 -12.79 6.48
N GLY A 169 -8.16 -12.18 5.73
CA GLY A 169 -9.43 -12.75 5.30
C GLY A 169 -9.72 -12.45 3.84
N LYS A 170 -10.81 -13.05 3.35
CA LYS A 170 -11.36 -12.82 2.01
C LYS A 170 -12.19 -11.54 2.04
N LEU A 171 -11.99 -10.66 1.07
CA LEU A 171 -12.72 -9.41 0.92
C LEU A 171 -13.53 -9.42 -0.38
N ILE A 172 -14.82 -9.10 -0.31
CA ILE A 172 -15.69 -8.95 -1.47
C ILE A 172 -16.30 -7.54 -1.43
N LEU A 173 -16.18 -6.81 -2.54
CA LEU A 173 -16.69 -5.45 -2.69
C LEU A 173 -17.57 -5.36 -3.94
N ASN A 174 -18.81 -4.91 -3.77
CA ASN A 174 -19.75 -4.66 -4.85
C ASN A 174 -19.84 -3.15 -5.14
N LEU A 175 -19.32 -2.70 -6.28
CA LEU A 175 -19.12 -1.29 -6.63
C LEU A 175 -19.95 -0.88 -7.86
#